data_AF-A0A2N1TJL6-F1
#
_entry.id   AF-A0A2N1TJL6-F1
#
_cell.length_a   1.000
_cell.length_b   1.000
_cell.length_c   1.000
_cell.angle_alpha   90.00
_cell.angle_beta   90.00
_cell.angle_gamma   90.00
#
_symmetry.space_group_name_H-M   'P 1'
#
loop_
_entity.id
_entity.type
_entity.pdbx_description
1 polymer ?
#
loop_
_entity_poly.entity_id
_entity_poly.type
_entity_poly.pdbx_seq_one_letter_code
_entity_poly.pdbx_strand_id
1 'polypeptide(L)'
;MKDDSSPIQSAAETIRVDENDLARKRKDELVSLLSSLKGQKHLVIVQSYPDPDAISTGLAHKIIAEQFGIEVDIVYAGVISHPENIALVKVLGIDLRKWDTDFDLKPYQAVIFVDNQGTTVGPIIDAVQALRIPELIVVDHHELQSRLKPQFIDIRKVGATATIYTSYLREGIIHLERTRTDHMKAATALMHGIKTDTNGFIRAGSEDFMAASFLSRFVDNDLLAQITSQSRSKQTMGIIEEALANRTIKESYSISGIGYVRCEERDAIPQAADFLLTEENIHTAIVFGVIITSDQEETIVGSMRTSRITIDPDEFLKGVFGKDTSGRYFGGGKKAAGGFEIPVGFLSGGSDKEFREMKWKLYKAQITQKILNKIGAIDDDEKDSEK
;
A
#
# COMPACT_ATOMS: atom_id res chain seq x y z
N MET A 1 42.27 -9.76 -49.50
CA MET A 1 42.27 -9.03 -48.22
C MET A 1 41.13 -8.03 -48.33
N LYS A 2 39.92 -8.37 -47.86
CA LYS A 2 39.41 -8.31 -46.46
C LYS A 2 39.41 -6.89 -45.89
N ASP A 3 38.27 -6.58 -45.28
CA ASP A 3 37.93 -5.48 -44.36
C ASP A 3 37.58 -4.12 -44.97
N ASP A 4 36.53 -3.42 -44.54
CA ASP A 4 35.48 -3.73 -43.56
C ASP A 4 34.30 -2.76 -43.77
N SER A 5 33.15 -3.22 -43.29
CA SER A 5 31.87 -2.57 -42.94
C SER A 5 31.94 -1.11 -42.44
N SER A 6 30.91 -0.27 -42.36
CA SER A 6 29.46 -0.37 -42.43
C SER A 6 28.86 1.07 -42.46
N PRO A 7 27.54 1.25 -42.70
CA PRO A 7 26.87 2.54 -42.83
C PRO A 7 26.41 3.13 -41.48
N ILE A 8 26.72 4.40 -41.21
CA ILE A 8 26.26 5.16 -40.01
C ILE A 8 24.87 5.80 -40.26
N GLN A 9 23.98 5.14 -41.00
CA GLN A 9 22.62 5.63 -41.24
C GLN A 9 21.60 4.49 -41.12
N SER A 10 21.27 4.10 -39.89
CA SER A 10 19.95 3.51 -39.55
C SER A 10 19.66 3.28 -38.05
N ALA A 11 20.49 3.74 -37.11
CA ALA A 11 20.31 3.38 -35.69
C ALA A 11 19.47 4.37 -34.84
N ALA A 12 18.88 5.42 -35.44
CA ALA A 12 18.20 6.47 -34.69
C ALA A 12 16.65 6.38 -34.71
N GLU A 13 16.05 5.49 -35.50
CA GLU A 13 14.58 5.40 -35.65
C GLU A 13 13.91 4.21 -34.94
N THR A 14 14.68 3.28 -34.35
CA THR A 14 14.13 2.02 -33.84
C THR A 14 13.91 1.94 -32.32
N ILE A 15 14.01 3.04 -31.57
CA ILE A 15 13.96 3.01 -30.08
C ILE A 15 12.73 3.73 -29.49
N ARG A 16 11.79 4.26 -30.30
CA ARG A 16 10.60 4.99 -29.80
C ARG A 16 9.25 4.31 -30.03
N VAL A 17 9.23 3.09 -30.56
CA VAL A 17 8.00 2.43 -31.04
C VAL A 17 7.35 1.49 -29.99
N ASP A 18 8.00 1.15 -28.88
CA ASP A 18 7.56 0.01 -28.04
C ASP A 18 6.55 0.36 -26.92
N GLU A 19 6.75 1.46 -26.17
CA GLU A 19 5.95 1.73 -24.96
C GLU A 19 4.54 2.29 -25.24
N ASN A 20 4.41 3.19 -26.21
CA ASN A 20 3.11 3.76 -26.60
C ASN A 20 2.20 2.70 -27.25
N ASP A 21 2.77 1.67 -27.89
CA ASP A 21 1.99 0.61 -28.53
C ASP A 21 1.36 -0.33 -27.49
N LEU A 22 2.10 -0.66 -26.42
CA LEU A 22 1.56 -1.46 -25.32
C LEU A 22 0.40 -0.75 -24.62
N ALA A 23 0.56 0.53 -24.25
CA ALA A 23 -0.48 1.29 -23.57
C ALA A 23 -1.77 1.38 -24.41
N ARG A 24 -1.62 1.61 -25.73
CA ARG A 24 -2.74 1.66 -26.67
C ARG A 24 -3.43 0.30 -26.81
N LYS A 25 -2.66 -0.77 -27.00
CA LYS A 25 -3.19 -2.14 -27.10
C LYS A 25 -3.97 -2.54 -25.86
N ARG A 26 -3.41 -2.32 -24.66
CA ARG A 26 -4.08 -2.61 -23.39
C ARG A 26 -5.35 -1.79 -23.20
N LYS A 27 -5.32 -0.52 -23.58
CA LYS A 27 -6.51 0.33 -23.59
C LYS A 27 -7.58 -0.24 -24.54
N ASP A 28 -7.23 -0.66 -25.75
CA ASP A 28 -8.20 -1.20 -26.72
C ASP A 28 -8.80 -2.55 -26.25
N GLU A 29 -7.98 -3.43 -25.67
CA GLU A 29 -8.44 -4.66 -25.03
C GLU A 29 -9.44 -4.36 -23.89
N LEU A 30 -9.12 -3.38 -23.03
CA LEU A 30 -9.98 -2.96 -21.92
C LEU A 30 -11.30 -2.33 -22.42
N VAL A 31 -11.25 -1.48 -23.45
CA VAL A 31 -12.44 -0.90 -24.10
C VAL A 31 -13.34 -1.99 -24.66
N SER A 32 -12.78 -2.96 -25.37
CA SER A 32 -13.54 -4.09 -25.93
C SER A 32 -14.22 -4.91 -24.83
N LEU A 33 -13.52 -5.15 -23.73
CA LEU A 33 -14.06 -5.87 -22.58
C LEU A 33 -15.22 -5.10 -21.93
N LEU A 34 -14.99 -3.85 -21.50
CA LEU A 34 -16.00 -3.04 -20.81
C LEU A 34 -17.23 -2.80 -21.68
N SER A 35 -17.07 -2.58 -22.98
CA SER A 35 -18.18 -2.40 -23.92
C SER A 35 -19.11 -3.62 -23.99
N SER A 36 -18.58 -4.82 -23.77
CA SER A 36 -19.37 -6.06 -23.77
C SER A 36 -20.18 -6.29 -22.47
N LEU A 37 -19.93 -5.49 -21.44
CA LEU A 37 -20.46 -5.68 -20.08
C LEU A 37 -21.46 -4.60 -19.65
N LYS A 38 -21.95 -3.78 -20.60
CA LYS A 38 -22.92 -2.71 -20.34
C LYS A 38 -24.15 -3.21 -19.56
N GLY A 39 -24.56 -2.45 -18.54
CA GLY A 39 -25.70 -2.76 -17.68
C GLY A 39 -25.38 -3.69 -16.51
N GLN A 40 -24.11 -4.10 -16.36
CA GLN A 40 -23.66 -4.84 -15.18
C GLN A 40 -23.33 -3.90 -14.02
N LYS A 41 -23.23 -4.51 -12.84
CA LYS A 41 -22.69 -3.94 -11.63
C LYS A 41 -21.43 -4.70 -11.22
N HIS A 42 -20.34 -3.97 -11.03
CA HIS A 42 -19.02 -4.50 -10.73
C HIS A 42 -18.52 -4.04 -9.36
N LEU A 43 -17.69 -4.86 -8.73
CA LEU A 43 -17.09 -4.58 -7.44
C LEU A 43 -15.58 -4.37 -7.61
N VAL A 44 -15.10 -3.16 -7.32
CA VAL A 44 -13.66 -2.87 -7.28
C VAL A 44 -13.15 -3.15 -5.87
N ILE A 45 -12.21 -4.08 -5.74
CA ILE A 45 -11.60 -4.47 -4.48
C ILE A 45 -10.21 -3.84 -4.41
N VAL A 46 -10.03 -2.93 -3.45
CA VAL A 46 -8.72 -2.37 -3.09
C VAL A 46 -8.12 -3.13 -1.91
N GLN A 47 -6.82 -2.95 -1.66
CA GLN A 47 -6.14 -3.57 -0.52
C GLN A 47 -6.84 -3.24 0.83
N SER A 48 -6.70 -4.14 1.81
CA SER A 48 -7.39 -4.02 3.11
C SER A 48 -7.10 -2.70 3.83
N TYR A 49 -5.89 -2.17 3.70
CA TYR A 49 -5.47 -0.88 4.24
C TYR A 49 -5.07 0.03 3.06
N PRO A 50 -6.05 0.68 2.40
CA PRO A 50 -5.80 1.31 1.11
C PRO A 50 -4.94 2.57 1.25
N ASP A 51 -3.91 2.64 0.41
CA ASP A 51 -3.05 3.80 0.20
C ASP A 51 -3.59 4.71 -0.92
N PRO A 52 -2.97 5.87 -1.18
CA PRO A 52 -3.40 6.76 -2.24
C PRO A 52 -3.43 6.14 -3.64
N ASP A 53 -2.54 5.19 -3.95
CA ASP A 53 -2.52 4.54 -5.26
C ASP A 53 -3.76 3.66 -5.47
N ALA A 54 -4.05 2.79 -4.50
CA ALA A 54 -5.26 1.96 -4.54
C ALA A 54 -6.57 2.77 -4.56
N ILE A 55 -6.65 3.83 -3.74
CA ILE A 55 -7.86 4.70 -3.68
C ILE A 55 -8.06 5.43 -5.02
N SER A 56 -6.98 6.00 -5.56
CA SER A 56 -7.05 6.79 -6.79
C SER A 56 -7.38 5.95 -8.03
N THR A 57 -6.79 4.76 -8.12
CA THR A 57 -7.03 3.83 -9.23
C THR A 57 -8.42 3.21 -9.16
N GLY A 58 -8.95 2.96 -7.96
CA GLY A 58 -10.35 2.54 -7.79
C GLY A 58 -11.34 3.60 -8.29
N LEU A 59 -11.10 4.87 -7.95
CA LEU A 59 -11.90 5.99 -8.47
C LEU A 59 -11.77 6.13 -9.99
N ALA A 60 -10.55 6.03 -10.53
CA ALA A 60 -10.33 6.10 -11.97
C ALA A 60 -11.05 4.98 -12.72
N HIS A 61 -10.98 3.74 -12.21
CA HIS A 61 -11.71 2.61 -12.77
C HIS A 61 -13.22 2.83 -12.77
N LYS A 62 -13.76 3.33 -11.65
CA LYS A 62 -15.20 3.64 -11.52
C LYS A 62 -15.66 4.62 -12.61
N ILE A 63 -14.96 5.75 -12.78
CA ILE A 63 -15.32 6.74 -13.82
C ILE A 63 -15.22 6.14 -15.23
N ILE A 64 -14.19 5.33 -15.50
CA ILE A 64 -14.04 4.66 -16.79
C ILE A 64 -15.23 3.71 -17.02
N ALA A 65 -15.52 2.82 -16.08
CA ALA A 65 -16.57 1.82 -16.20
C ALA A 65 -17.98 2.44 -16.33
N GLU A 66 -18.25 3.51 -15.58
CA GLU A 66 -19.52 4.26 -15.66
C GLU A 66 -19.75 4.83 -17.07
N GLN A 67 -18.71 5.24 -17.78
CA GLN A 67 -18.80 5.68 -19.18
C GLN A 67 -19.24 4.56 -20.14
N PHE A 68 -19.00 3.29 -19.78
CA PHE A 68 -19.50 2.11 -20.51
C PHE A 68 -20.86 1.62 -20.00
N GLY A 69 -21.50 2.36 -19.07
CA GLY A 69 -22.80 2.00 -18.51
C GLY A 69 -22.73 0.85 -17.50
N ILE A 70 -21.64 0.75 -16.76
CA ILE A 70 -21.42 -0.23 -15.69
C ILE A 70 -21.46 0.50 -14.35
N GLU A 71 -22.26 0.01 -13.40
CA GLU A 71 -22.27 0.53 -12.04
C GLU A 71 -21.10 -0.04 -11.24
N VAL A 72 -20.40 0.80 -10.46
CA VAL A 72 -19.22 0.37 -9.69
C VAL A 72 -19.29 0.81 -8.24
N ASP A 73 -19.12 -0.15 -7.34
CA ASP A 73 -18.84 0.09 -5.93
C ASP A 73 -17.38 -0.27 -5.61
N ILE A 74 -16.73 0.53 -4.77
CA ILE A 74 -15.33 0.35 -4.36
C ILE A 74 -15.31 -0.13 -2.91
N VAL A 75 -14.61 -1.24 -2.62
CA VAL A 75 -14.58 -1.86 -1.28
C VAL A 75 -13.19 -2.13 -0.73
N TYR A 76 -13.07 -2.06 0.60
CA TYR A 76 -11.88 -2.40 1.39
C TYR A 76 -12.28 -3.10 2.70
N ALA A 77 -11.46 -3.98 3.28
CA ALA A 77 -11.81 -4.72 4.51
C ALA A 77 -11.30 -4.09 5.82
N GLY A 78 -10.15 -3.40 5.80
CA GLY A 78 -9.47 -2.92 7.00
C GLY A 78 -9.94 -1.55 7.49
N VAL A 79 -9.00 -0.65 7.72
CA VAL A 79 -9.26 0.73 8.18
C VAL A 79 -8.42 1.72 7.39
N ILE A 80 -8.99 2.89 7.12
CA ILE A 80 -8.26 4.05 6.58
C ILE A 80 -7.90 4.92 7.78
N SER A 81 -6.71 4.72 8.34
CA SER A 81 -6.23 5.45 9.54
C SER A 81 -5.27 6.60 9.20
N HIS A 82 -4.64 6.58 8.03
CA HIS A 82 -3.62 7.57 7.70
C HIS A 82 -4.29 8.91 7.38
N PRO A 83 -3.91 10.02 8.05
CA PRO A 83 -4.62 11.30 7.88
C PRO A 83 -4.71 11.77 6.43
N GLU A 84 -3.65 11.60 5.65
CA GLU A 84 -3.62 11.93 4.22
C GLU A 84 -4.63 11.11 3.41
N ASN A 85 -4.79 9.81 3.71
CA ASN A 85 -5.72 8.92 3.01
C ASN A 85 -7.16 9.23 3.42
N ILE A 86 -7.40 9.52 4.71
CA ILE A 86 -8.70 10.00 5.19
C ILE A 86 -9.08 11.30 4.48
N ALA A 87 -8.13 12.23 4.36
CA ALA A 87 -8.33 13.48 3.65
C ALA A 87 -8.60 13.24 2.16
N LEU A 88 -7.84 12.37 1.50
CA LEU A 88 -8.07 11.98 0.10
C LEU A 88 -9.52 11.54 -0.13
N VAL A 89 -10.03 10.63 0.70
CA VAL A 89 -11.41 10.14 0.58
C VAL A 89 -12.42 11.24 0.87
N LYS A 90 -12.25 12.01 1.95
CA LYS A 90 -13.23 13.02 2.39
C LYS A 90 -13.25 14.26 1.51
N VAL A 91 -12.09 14.81 1.17
CA VAL A 91 -11.94 16.04 0.36
C VAL A 91 -12.44 15.79 -1.06
N LEU A 92 -12.13 14.63 -1.64
CA LEU A 92 -12.62 14.28 -2.97
C LEU A 92 -14.04 13.69 -2.94
N GLY A 93 -14.57 13.30 -1.77
CA GLY A 93 -15.90 12.72 -1.63
C GLY A 93 -16.02 11.37 -2.33
N ILE A 94 -15.02 10.51 -2.16
CA ILE A 94 -14.97 9.19 -2.79
C ILE A 94 -15.83 8.22 -1.98
N ASP A 95 -16.79 7.55 -2.62
CA ASP A 95 -17.61 6.50 -1.99
C ASP A 95 -16.80 5.20 -1.88
N LEU A 96 -16.06 5.06 -0.78
CA LEU A 96 -15.38 3.82 -0.39
C LEU A 96 -16.23 3.11 0.67
N ARG A 97 -16.64 1.89 0.37
CA ARG A 97 -17.46 1.08 1.27
C ARG A 97 -16.58 0.09 2.02
N LYS A 98 -16.73 0.07 3.35
CA LYS A 98 -16.10 -0.96 4.15
C LYS A 98 -16.81 -2.29 3.89
N TRP A 99 -16.04 -3.31 3.57
CA TRP A 99 -16.51 -4.69 3.50
C TRP A 99 -16.57 -5.27 4.91
N ASP A 100 -17.65 -5.98 5.18
CA ASP A 100 -17.83 -6.84 6.33
C ASP A 100 -18.53 -8.13 5.89
N THR A 101 -18.76 -9.05 6.82
CA THR A 101 -19.41 -10.34 6.54
C THR A 101 -20.86 -10.23 6.08
N ASP A 102 -21.51 -9.09 6.34
CA ASP A 102 -22.91 -8.84 6.00
C ASP A 102 -23.06 -8.11 4.66
N PHE A 103 -21.94 -7.75 4.02
CA PHE A 103 -21.92 -7.09 2.73
C PHE A 103 -22.55 -7.96 1.63
N ASP A 104 -23.64 -7.49 1.02
CA ASP A 104 -24.34 -8.25 -0.03
C ASP A 104 -23.56 -8.24 -1.35
N LEU A 105 -22.94 -9.38 -1.67
CA LEU A 105 -22.20 -9.58 -2.91
C LEU A 105 -23.08 -10.05 -4.10
N LYS A 106 -24.34 -10.43 -3.86
CA LYS A 106 -25.22 -10.97 -4.92
C LYS A 106 -25.49 -9.99 -6.08
N PRO A 107 -25.56 -8.67 -5.88
CA PRO A 107 -25.81 -7.74 -6.97
C PRO A 107 -24.67 -7.61 -7.98
N TYR A 108 -23.47 -8.12 -7.69
CA TYR A 108 -22.28 -7.92 -8.54
C TYR A 108 -22.08 -9.07 -9.52
N GLN A 109 -21.81 -8.75 -10.78
CA GLN A 109 -21.55 -9.74 -11.83
C GLN A 109 -20.06 -10.01 -12.07
N ALA A 110 -19.17 -9.16 -11.54
CA ALA A 110 -17.74 -9.30 -11.70
C ALA A 110 -16.98 -8.53 -10.61
N VAL A 111 -15.75 -8.98 -10.33
CA VAL A 111 -14.82 -8.27 -9.45
C VAL A 111 -13.58 -7.78 -10.21
N ILE A 112 -13.08 -6.63 -9.77
CA ILE A 112 -11.90 -5.96 -10.31
C ILE A 112 -10.92 -5.73 -9.17
N PHE A 113 -9.65 -6.01 -9.41
CA PHE A 113 -8.58 -5.73 -8.47
C PHE A 113 -7.67 -4.64 -9.05
N VAL A 114 -7.48 -3.58 -8.28
CA VAL A 114 -6.59 -2.47 -8.60
C VAL A 114 -5.56 -2.32 -7.50
N ASP A 115 -4.29 -2.18 -7.90
CA ASP A 115 -3.15 -2.08 -6.99
C ASP A 115 -3.02 -3.28 -6.03
N ASN A 116 -3.61 -4.40 -6.42
CA ASN A 116 -3.46 -5.67 -5.72
C ASN A 116 -3.81 -6.86 -6.64
N GLN A 117 -3.25 -8.02 -6.31
CA GLN A 117 -3.50 -9.29 -6.99
C GLN A 117 -4.17 -10.30 -6.06
N GLY A 118 -4.93 -9.79 -5.08
CA GLY A 118 -5.75 -10.58 -4.18
C GLY A 118 -5.04 -11.25 -3.00
N THR A 119 -3.74 -11.08 -2.81
CA THR A 119 -3.05 -11.68 -1.65
C THR A 119 -3.31 -10.93 -0.34
N THR A 120 -3.72 -9.67 -0.41
CA THR A 120 -3.91 -8.77 0.75
C THR A 120 -5.36 -8.64 1.22
N VAL A 121 -6.30 -9.30 0.54
CA VAL A 121 -7.76 -9.18 0.75
C VAL A 121 -8.46 -10.54 0.86
N GLY A 122 -7.80 -11.47 1.58
CA GLY A 122 -8.22 -12.87 1.68
C GLY A 122 -9.72 -13.09 1.95
N PRO A 123 -10.30 -12.52 3.02
CA PRO A 123 -11.71 -12.73 3.35
C PRO A 123 -12.69 -12.32 2.24
N ILE A 124 -12.43 -11.20 1.55
CA ILE A 124 -13.28 -10.73 0.45
C ILE A 124 -13.23 -11.72 -0.71
N ILE A 125 -12.03 -12.19 -1.07
CA ILE A 125 -11.85 -13.13 -2.19
C ILE A 125 -12.53 -14.46 -1.90
N ASP A 126 -12.36 -14.97 -0.68
CA ASP A 126 -12.94 -16.25 -0.31
C ASP A 126 -14.48 -16.18 -0.42
N ALA A 127 -15.09 -15.06 -0.02
CA ALA A 127 -16.52 -14.81 -0.18
C ALA A 127 -16.96 -14.67 -1.65
N VAL A 128 -16.20 -13.94 -2.46
CA VAL A 128 -16.45 -13.76 -3.90
C VAL A 128 -16.37 -15.09 -4.66
N GLN A 129 -15.35 -15.91 -4.37
CA GLN A 129 -15.14 -17.22 -4.97
C GLN A 129 -16.20 -18.23 -4.53
N ALA A 130 -16.64 -18.18 -3.27
CA ALA A 130 -17.75 -19.01 -2.79
C ALA A 130 -19.05 -18.75 -3.57
N LEU A 131 -19.29 -17.51 -4.00
CA LEU A 131 -20.43 -17.12 -4.84
C LEU A 131 -20.17 -17.29 -6.35
N ARG A 132 -18.97 -17.72 -6.75
CA ARG A 132 -18.54 -17.88 -8.15
C ARG A 132 -18.67 -16.60 -8.98
N ILE A 133 -18.49 -15.44 -8.34
CA ILE A 133 -18.44 -14.17 -9.05
C ILE A 133 -17.09 -14.12 -9.80
N PRO A 134 -17.07 -13.89 -11.13
CA PRO A 134 -15.86 -13.96 -11.92
C PRO A 134 -14.88 -12.83 -11.59
N GLU A 135 -13.61 -13.22 -11.47
CA GLU A 135 -12.46 -12.31 -11.44
C GLU A 135 -12.26 -11.76 -12.86
N LEU A 136 -12.52 -10.48 -13.07
CA LEU A 136 -12.59 -9.90 -14.42
C LEU A 136 -11.31 -9.17 -14.81
N ILE A 137 -10.85 -8.25 -13.96
CA ILE A 137 -9.76 -7.32 -14.26
C ILE A 137 -8.76 -7.33 -13.10
N VAL A 138 -7.46 -7.39 -13.44
CA VAL A 138 -6.35 -7.12 -12.52
C VAL A 138 -5.44 -6.07 -13.17
N VAL A 139 -5.26 -4.94 -12.48
CA VAL A 139 -4.30 -3.89 -12.87
C VAL A 139 -3.41 -3.60 -11.68
N ASP A 140 -2.11 -3.82 -11.83
CA ASP A 140 -1.15 -3.70 -10.72
C ASP A 140 0.25 -3.35 -11.25
N HIS A 141 1.09 -2.73 -10.42
CA HIS A 141 2.49 -2.42 -10.74
C HIS A 141 3.50 -3.31 -9.99
N HIS A 142 3.03 -4.14 -9.07
CA HIS A 142 3.84 -5.09 -8.31
C HIS A 142 4.26 -6.32 -9.13
N GLU A 143 5.22 -7.08 -8.60
CA GLU A 143 5.61 -8.38 -9.18
C GLU A 143 4.42 -9.34 -9.26
N LEU A 144 4.40 -10.19 -10.29
CA LEU A 144 3.29 -11.09 -10.59
C LEU A 144 3.04 -12.11 -9.45
N GLN A 145 1.77 -12.28 -9.08
CA GLN A 145 1.29 -13.20 -8.06
C GLN A 145 0.29 -14.20 -8.67
N SER A 146 0.31 -15.45 -8.20
CA SER A 146 -0.43 -16.56 -8.84
C SER A 146 -1.79 -16.91 -8.20
N ARG A 147 -2.48 -15.94 -7.57
CA ARG A 147 -3.77 -16.20 -6.88
C ARG A 147 -5.00 -16.15 -7.80
N LEU A 148 -5.03 -15.20 -8.73
CA LEU A 148 -6.22 -14.87 -9.52
C LEU A 148 -6.11 -15.35 -10.97
N LYS A 149 -7.25 -15.54 -11.64
CA LYS A 149 -7.36 -15.88 -13.06
C LYS A 149 -8.28 -14.90 -13.80
N PRO A 150 -7.88 -13.63 -13.93
CA PRO A 150 -8.72 -12.60 -14.55
C PRO A 150 -8.83 -12.76 -16.07
N GLN A 151 -9.90 -12.22 -16.66
CA GLN A 151 -10.07 -12.15 -18.12
C GLN A 151 -9.14 -11.10 -18.75
N PHE A 152 -8.89 -10.00 -18.03
CA PHE A 152 -7.95 -8.95 -18.42
C PHE A 152 -6.91 -8.75 -17.33
N ILE A 153 -5.65 -8.74 -17.72
CA ILE A 153 -4.51 -8.50 -16.83
C ILE A 153 -3.57 -7.49 -17.46
N ASP A 154 -3.27 -6.44 -16.70
CA ASP A 154 -2.27 -5.45 -17.07
C ASP A 154 -1.35 -5.17 -15.88
N ILE A 155 -0.22 -5.86 -15.88
CA ILE A 155 0.81 -5.73 -14.85
C ILE A 155 2.06 -5.16 -15.50
N ARG A 156 2.51 -3.99 -15.02
CA ARG A 156 3.64 -3.26 -15.59
C ARG A 156 4.60 -2.81 -14.51
N LYS A 157 5.91 -2.85 -14.82
CA LYS A 157 6.95 -2.39 -13.90
C LYS A 157 7.12 -0.88 -13.94
N VAL A 158 6.11 -0.15 -13.44
CA VAL A 158 6.06 1.31 -13.34
C VAL A 158 6.01 1.77 -11.88
N GLY A 159 6.11 3.08 -11.64
CA GLY A 159 6.17 3.64 -10.30
C GLY A 159 4.89 3.46 -9.48
N ALA A 160 3.71 3.43 -10.12
CA ALA A 160 2.41 3.29 -9.47
C ALA A 160 1.36 2.66 -10.41
N THR A 161 0.36 1.99 -9.87
CA THR A 161 -0.85 1.56 -10.60
C THR A 161 -1.59 2.77 -11.20
N ALA A 162 -1.56 3.93 -10.53
CA ALA A 162 -2.08 5.20 -11.03
C ALA A 162 -1.40 5.65 -12.33
N THR A 163 -0.13 5.31 -12.55
CA THR A 163 0.57 5.55 -13.83
C THR A 163 -0.07 4.73 -14.95
N ILE A 164 -0.43 3.47 -14.69
CA ILE A 164 -1.10 2.60 -15.67
C ILE A 164 -2.49 3.16 -16.04
N TYR A 165 -3.30 3.52 -15.05
CA TYR A 165 -4.62 4.13 -15.29
C TYR A 165 -4.51 5.45 -16.06
N THR A 166 -3.52 6.26 -15.71
CA THR A 166 -3.26 7.51 -16.43
C THR A 166 -2.88 7.25 -17.88
N SER A 167 -2.17 6.15 -18.18
CA SER A 167 -1.87 5.77 -19.56
C SER A 167 -3.14 5.48 -20.37
N TYR A 168 -4.15 4.83 -19.78
CA TYR A 168 -5.44 4.61 -20.45
C TYR A 168 -6.17 5.93 -20.74
N LEU A 169 -6.17 6.86 -19.78
CA LEU A 169 -6.78 8.19 -19.93
C LEU A 169 -6.07 9.00 -21.02
N ARG A 170 -4.73 8.92 -21.09
CA ARG A 170 -3.93 9.60 -22.11
C ARG A 170 -4.17 9.03 -23.51
N GLU A 171 -4.34 7.72 -23.64
CA GLU A 171 -4.72 7.05 -24.90
C GLU A 171 -6.22 7.18 -25.24
N GLY A 172 -6.98 7.95 -24.45
CA GLY A 172 -8.35 8.33 -24.77
C GLY A 172 -9.39 7.26 -24.50
N ILE A 173 -9.22 6.40 -23.47
CA ILE A 173 -10.29 5.49 -23.03
C ILE A 173 -11.58 6.26 -22.70
N ILE A 174 -11.41 7.44 -22.09
CA ILE A 174 -12.43 8.47 -21.89
C ILE A 174 -11.78 9.84 -22.13
N HIS A 175 -12.57 10.85 -22.47
CA HIS A 175 -12.08 12.22 -22.61
C HIS A 175 -12.15 12.95 -21.27
N LEU A 176 -10.99 13.27 -20.67
CA LEU A 176 -10.96 14.09 -19.46
C LEU A 176 -11.28 15.54 -19.77
N GLU A 177 -12.05 16.16 -18.89
CA GLU A 177 -12.52 17.54 -19.01
C GLU A 177 -12.29 18.24 -17.68
N ARG A 178 -11.59 19.38 -17.70
CA ARG A 178 -11.30 20.14 -16.48
C ARG A 178 -12.55 20.72 -15.80
N THR A 179 -13.59 20.99 -16.59
CA THR A 179 -14.88 21.54 -16.12
C THR A 179 -15.73 20.51 -15.40
N ARG A 180 -15.41 19.22 -15.53
CA ARG A 180 -16.12 18.12 -14.89
C ARG A 180 -15.49 17.79 -13.54
N THR A 181 -16.26 17.99 -12.47
CA THR A 181 -15.79 17.84 -11.09
C THR A 181 -15.28 16.43 -10.79
N ASP A 182 -15.94 15.40 -11.30
CA ASP A 182 -15.53 14.00 -11.19
C ASP A 182 -14.18 13.74 -11.88
N HIS A 183 -13.99 14.25 -13.10
CA HIS A 183 -12.73 14.14 -13.85
C HIS A 183 -11.57 14.84 -13.13
N MET A 184 -11.80 16.06 -12.63
CA MET A 184 -10.82 16.83 -11.86
C MET A 184 -10.42 16.12 -10.57
N LYS A 185 -11.40 15.58 -9.84
CA LYS A 185 -11.16 14.79 -8.61
C LYS A 185 -10.36 13.54 -8.88
N ALA A 186 -10.69 12.77 -9.93
CA ALA A 186 -9.92 11.59 -10.29
C ALA A 186 -8.51 11.92 -10.75
N ALA A 187 -8.32 12.99 -11.53
CA ALA A 187 -6.97 13.44 -11.90
C ALA A 187 -6.15 13.87 -10.68
N THR A 188 -6.78 14.55 -9.72
CA THR A 188 -6.16 14.95 -8.45
C THR A 188 -5.77 13.74 -7.61
N ALA A 189 -6.67 12.75 -7.50
CA ALA A 189 -6.39 11.49 -6.81
C ALA A 189 -5.23 10.73 -7.47
N LEU A 190 -5.26 10.56 -8.80
CA LEU A 190 -4.21 9.85 -9.54
C LEU A 190 -2.85 10.54 -9.41
N MET A 191 -2.81 11.88 -9.48
CA MET A 191 -1.58 12.64 -9.24
C MET A 191 -1.03 12.37 -7.84
N HIS A 192 -1.91 12.31 -6.85
CA HIS A 192 -1.53 12.00 -5.49
C HIS A 192 -1.00 10.56 -5.35
N GLY A 193 -1.67 9.56 -5.94
CA GLY A 193 -1.22 8.17 -5.99
C GLY A 193 0.18 8.02 -6.60
N ILE A 194 0.41 8.60 -7.79
CA ILE A 194 1.73 8.59 -8.44
C ILE A 194 2.77 9.25 -7.54
N LYS A 195 2.46 10.41 -6.97
CA LYS A 195 3.40 11.14 -6.10
C LYS A 195 3.78 10.30 -4.87
N THR A 196 2.85 9.60 -4.25
CA THR A 196 3.11 8.83 -3.02
C THR A 196 3.93 7.58 -3.30
N ASP A 197 3.54 6.76 -4.29
CA ASP A 197 4.23 5.49 -4.59
C ASP A 197 5.61 5.68 -5.21
N THR A 198 5.83 6.81 -5.91
CA THR A 198 7.15 7.20 -6.40
C THR A 198 8.01 7.95 -5.38
N ASN A 199 7.57 8.05 -4.12
CA ASN A 199 8.25 8.77 -3.04
C ASN A 199 8.56 10.23 -3.43
N GLY A 200 7.54 10.99 -3.79
CA GLY A 200 7.67 12.38 -4.24
C GLY A 200 8.42 12.52 -5.56
N PHE A 201 8.21 11.59 -6.49
CA PHE A 201 8.91 11.49 -7.78
C PHE A 201 10.41 11.17 -7.71
N ILE A 202 10.96 10.90 -6.51
CA ILE A 202 12.38 10.50 -6.36
C ILE A 202 12.65 9.16 -7.06
N ARG A 203 11.65 8.27 -7.08
CA ARG A 203 11.72 6.94 -7.70
C ARG A 203 10.93 6.84 -9.02
N ALA A 204 10.47 7.97 -9.55
CA ALA A 204 9.68 8.00 -10.77
C ALA A 204 10.51 7.65 -12.01
N GLY A 205 9.95 6.80 -12.87
CA GLY A 205 10.44 6.54 -14.22
C GLY A 205 9.85 7.51 -15.25
N SER A 206 10.24 7.33 -16.52
CA SER A 206 9.74 8.15 -17.64
C SER A 206 8.20 8.13 -17.73
N GLU A 207 7.58 6.96 -17.58
CA GLU A 207 6.12 6.81 -17.63
C GLU A 207 5.40 7.59 -16.52
N ASP A 208 5.95 7.59 -15.30
CA ASP A 208 5.38 8.32 -14.16
C ASP A 208 5.44 9.84 -14.39
N PHE A 209 6.55 10.36 -14.93
CA PHE A 209 6.66 11.78 -15.30
C PHE A 209 5.72 12.16 -16.43
N MET A 210 5.57 11.32 -17.46
CA MET A 210 4.63 11.56 -18.54
C MET A 210 3.17 11.54 -18.04
N ALA A 211 2.84 10.62 -17.13
CA ALA A 211 1.54 10.54 -16.48
C ALA A 211 1.26 11.80 -15.65
N ALA A 212 2.18 12.19 -14.77
CA ALA A 212 2.05 13.42 -13.98
C ALA A 212 1.91 14.67 -14.86
N SER A 213 2.71 14.78 -15.94
CA SER A 213 2.62 15.88 -16.91
C SER A 213 1.23 15.94 -17.56
N PHE A 214 0.68 14.80 -17.99
CA PHE A 214 -0.67 14.73 -18.54
C PHE A 214 -1.73 15.17 -17.53
N LEU A 215 -1.68 14.63 -16.30
CA LEU A 215 -2.65 14.93 -15.24
C LEU A 215 -2.60 16.39 -14.78
N SER A 216 -1.43 17.04 -14.81
CA SER A 216 -1.23 18.42 -14.35
C SER A 216 -2.20 19.45 -14.96
N ARG A 217 -2.78 19.11 -16.13
CA ARG A 217 -3.76 19.93 -16.85
C ARG A 217 -5.16 19.91 -16.22
N PHE A 218 -5.45 18.87 -15.44
CA PHE A 218 -6.78 18.54 -14.88
C PHE A 218 -6.81 18.53 -13.35
N VAL A 219 -5.65 18.48 -12.70
CA VAL A 219 -5.52 18.50 -11.24
C VAL A 219 -6.04 19.81 -10.66
N ASP A 220 -6.72 19.71 -9.52
CA ASP A 220 -7.00 20.82 -8.64
C ASP A 220 -5.89 20.91 -7.58
N ASN A 221 -5.09 21.96 -7.66
CA ASN A 221 -3.95 22.14 -6.77
C ASN A 221 -4.36 22.47 -5.33
N ASP A 222 -5.52 23.12 -5.13
CA ASP A 222 -6.00 23.48 -3.80
C ASP A 222 -6.50 22.22 -3.08
N LEU A 223 -7.23 21.35 -3.78
CA LEU A 223 -7.61 20.04 -3.25
C LEU A 223 -6.38 19.18 -2.97
N LEU A 224 -5.40 19.13 -3.89
CA LEU A 224 -4.17 18.37 -3.67
C LEU A 224 -3.41 18.89 -2.45
N ALA A 225 -3.26 20.21 -2.31
CA ALA A 225 -2.60 20.83 -1.16
C ALA A 225 -3.34 20.52 0.14
N GLN A 226 -4.68 20.56 0.12
CA GLN A 226 -5.50 20.18 1.25
C GLN A 226 -5.27 18.71 1.64
N ILE A 227 -5.18 17.80 0.67
CA ILE A 227 -4.94 16.37 0.92
C ILE A 227 -3.55 16.15 1.52
N THR A 228 -2.50 16.77 0.98
CA THR A 228 -1.11 16.51 1.42
C THR A 228 -0.71 17.26 2.70
N SER A 229 -1.44 18.30 3.08
CA SER A 229 -1.07 19.16 4.22
C SER A 229 -1.79 18.76 5.51
N GLN A 230 -1.86 17.47 5.81
CA GLN A 230 -2.52 16.98 7.01
C GLN A 230 -1.65 17.17 8.25
N SER A 231 -2.25 17.75 9.29
CA SER A 231 -1.61 17.87 10.60
C SER A 231 -1.70 16.56 11.38
N ARG A 232 -0.69 16.27 12.20
CA ARG A 232 -0.72 15.13 13.13
C ARG A 232 -1.68 15.42 14.28
N SER A 233 -2.42 14.41 14.71
CA SER A 233 -3.30 14.52 15.88
C SER A 233 -2.47 14.62 17.17
N LYS A 234 -3.07 15.16 18.24
CA LYS A 234 -2.43 15.20 19.57
C LYS A 234 -2.04 13.79 20.04
N GLN A 235 -2.88 12.80 19.74
CA GLN A 235 -2.69 11.40 20.08
C GLN A 235 -1.48 10.81 19.34
N THR A 236 -1.37 11.04 18.02
CA THR A 236 -0.19 10.65 17.24
C THR A 236 1.07 11.31 17.77
N MET A 237 1.01 12.59 18.14
CA MET A 237 2.15 13.28 18.75
C MET A 237 2.55 12.64 20.09
N GLY A 238 1.60 12.23 20.92
CA GLY A 238 1.87 11.49 22.16
C GLY A 238 2.51 10.12 21.91
N ILE A 239 2.08 9.41 20.86
CA ILE A 239 2.72 8.14 20.46
C ILE A 239 4.16 8.36 19.98
N ILE A 240 4.43 9.45 19.24
CA ILE A 240 5.79 9.80 18.83
C ILE A 240 6.65 10.14 20.05
N GLU A 241 6.11 10.90 21.00
CA GLU A 241 6.78 11.19 22.29
C GLU A 241 7.10 9.90 23.05
N GLU A 242 6.15 8.99 23.17
CA GLU A 242 6.34 7.69 23.82
C GLU A 242 7.39 6.85 23.09
N ALA A 243 7.34 6.81 21.76
CA ALA A 243 8.30 6.09 20.94
C ALA A 243 9.71 6.64 21.16
N LEU A 244 9.86 7.96 21.23
CA LEU A 244 11.13 8.63 21.53
C LEU A 244 11.59 8.29 22.95
N ALA A 245 10.75 8.44 23.95
CA ALA A 245 11.12 8.21 25.36
C ALA A 245 11.52 6.75 25.65
N ASN A 246 10.86 5.79 24.99
CA ASN A 246 11.01 4.37 25.28
C ASN A 246 11.94 3.60 24.33
N ARG A 247 12.64 4.29 23.41
CA ARG A 247 13.51 3.64 22.42
C ARG A 247 14.78 3.09 23.06
N THR A 248 15.17 1.91 22.62
CA THR A 248 16.50 1.36 22.83
C THR A 248 17.31 1.59 21.56
N ILE A 249 18.45 2.28 21.70
CA ILE A 249 19.40 2.47 20.60
C ILE A 249 20.50 1.42 20.73
N LYS A 250 20.73 0.66 19.66
CA LYS A 250 21.85 -0.27 19.56
C LYS A 250 22.48 -0.11 18.17
N GLU A 251 23.76 0.27 18.15
CA GLU A 251 24.44 0.71 16.92
C GLU A 251 23.66 1.83 16.22
N SER A 252 23.18 1.60 15.00
CA SER A 252 22.34 2.53 14.24
C SER A 252 20.86 2.13 14.19
N TYR A 253 20.43 1.23 15.07
CA TYR A 253 19.04 0.80 15.19
C TYR A 253 18.37 1.52 16.35
N SER A 254 17.19 2.08 16.10
CA SER A 254 16.29 2.60 17.11
C SER A 254 15.07 1.69 17.21
N ILE A 255 14.90 1.00 18.33
CA ILE A 255 13.82 0.02 18.54
C ILE A 255 12.93 0.54 19.66
N SER A 256 11.65 0.74 19.39
CA SER A 256 10.72 1.27 20.39
C SER A 256 9.40 0.52 20.44
N GLY A 257 8.99 0.19 21.66
CA GLY A 257 7.68 -0.37 21.95
C GLY A 257 6.80 0.68 22.61
N ILE A 258 5.59 0.90 22.06
CA ILE A 258 4.67 1.98 22.45
C ILE A 258 3.37 1.49 23.12
N GLY A 259 3.38 0.28 23.67
CA GLY A 259 2.24 -0.24 24.42
C GLY A 259 1.01 -0.54 23.57
N TYR A 260 -0.16 -0.35 24.17
CA TYR A 260 -1.47 -0.59 23.55
C TYR A 260 -1.91 0.65 22.78
N VAL A 261 -2.17 0.47 21.49
CA VAL A 261 -2.59 1.53 20.55
C VAL A 261 -4.00 1.22 20.06
N ARG A 262 -4.83 2.26 19.95
CA ARG A 262 -6.18 2.09 19.42
C ARG A 262 -6.13 1.77 17.93
N CYS A 263 -7.09 0.98 17.43
CA CYS A 263 -7.15 0.62 16.02
C CYS A 263 -7.20 1.86 15.09
N GLU A 264 -7.90 2.92 15.51
CA GLU A 264 -7.97 4.22 14.81
C GLU A 264 -6.63 4.98 14.75
N GLU A 265 -5.69 4.64 15.63
CA GLU A 265 -4.35 5.25 15.74
C GLU A 265 -3.25 4.35 15.18
N ARG A 266 -3.60 3.26 14.47
CA ARG A 266 -2.65 2.30 13.88
C ARG A 266 -1.51 2.98 13.11
N ASP A 267 -1.84 3.99 12.31
CA ASP A 267 -0.85 4.71 11.49
C ASP A 267 0.04 5.68 12.28
N ALA A 268 -0.12 5.79 13.59
CA ALA A 268 0.87 6.45 14.44
C ALA A 268 2.16 5.61 14.59
N ILE A 269 2.07 4.28 14.48
CA ILE A 269 3.25 3.37 14.51
C ILE A 269 4.23 3.69 13.36
N PRO A 270 3.82 3.68 12.08
CA PRO A 270 4.71 4.05 10.98
C PRO A 270 5.19 5.50 11.08
N GLN A 271 4.32 6.44 11.47
CA GLN A 271 4.73 7.84 11.66
C GLN A 271 5.79 8.03 12.74
N ALA A 272 5.72 7.26 13.83
CA ALA A 272 6.74 7.25 14.86
C ALA A 272 8.05 6.64 14.34
N ALA A 273 8.00 5.55 13.58
CA ALA A 273 9.20 4.99 12.95
C ALA A 273 9.87 5.98 11.97
N ASP A 274 9.06 6.67 11.14
CA ASP A 274 9.55 7.73 10.24
C ASP A 274 10.20 8.87 11.03
N PHE A 275 9.61 9.28 12.15
CA PHE A 275 10.16 10.33 13.02
C PHE A 275 11.49 9.91 13.65
N LEU A 276 11.58 8.69 14.21
CA LEU A 276 12.81 8.19 14.82
C LEU A 276 13.95 8.04 13.80
N LEU A 277 13.64 7.77 12.53
CA LEU A 277 14.64 7.72 11.45
C LEU A 277 15.27 9.10 11.14
N THR A 278 14.65 10.20 11.60
CA THR A 278 15.22 11.55 11.42
C THR A 278 16.33 11.88 12.43
N GLU A 279 16.50 11.05 13.47
CA GLU A 279 17.55 11.21 14.46
C GLU A 279 18.93 10.93 13.85
N GLU A 280 19.91 11.79 14.15
CA GLU A 280 21.27 11.64 13.64
C GLU A 280 21.85 10.26 14.02
N ASN A 281 22.57 9.64 13.08
CA ASN A 281 23.17 8.31 13.22
C ASN A 281 22.20 7.12 13.34
N ILE A 282 20.88 7.37 13.38
CA ILE A 282 19.88 6.32 13.23
C ILE A 282 19.63 6.04 11.76
N HIS A 283 19.85 4.79 11.38
CA HIS A 283 19.68 4.34 9.99
C HIS A 283 18.56 3.33 9.83
N THR A 284 18.11 2.72 10.93
CA THR A 284 16.96 1.83 10.94
C THR A 284 16.13 2.11 12.18
N ALA A 285 14.84 2.37 12.01
CA ALA A 285 13.90 2.56 13.10
C ALA A 285 12.82 1.48 13.05
N ILE A 286 12.54 0.85 14.19
CA ILE A 286 11.49 -0.16 14.34
C ILE A 286 10.60 0.26 15.50
N VAL A 287 9.34 0.58 15.22
CA VAL A 287 8.34 0.90 16.23
C VAL A 287 7.24 -0.15 16.21
N PHE A 288 6.79 -0.60 17.37
CA PHE A 288 5.73 -1.59 17.47
C PHE A 288 4.83 -1.39 18.69
N GLY A 289 3.59 -1.86 18.60
CA GLY A 289 2.60 -1.80 19.67
C GLY A 289 1.55 -2.91 19.52
N VAL A 290 0.66 -3.01 20.49
CA VAL A 290 -0.47 -3.94 20.47
C VAL A 290 -1.71 -3.19 20.03
N ILE A 291 -2.35 -3.66 18.97
CA ILE A 291 -3.64 -3.15 18.51
C ILE A 291 -4.74 -4.08 19.01
N ILE A 292 -5.79 -3.49 19.57
CA ILE A 292 -7.01 -4.20 19.96
C ILE A 292 -8.05 -3.96 18.87
N THR A 293 -8.58 -5.03 18.29
CA THR A 293 -9.69 -4.95 17.32
C THR A 293 -11.04 -4.78 18.04
N SER A 294 -12.10 -4.52 17.29
CA SER A 294 -13.46 -4.44 17.84
C SER A 294 -13.87 -5.71 18.61
N ASP A 295 -13.34 -6.85 18.19
CA ASP A 295 -13.70 -8.17 18.72
C ASP A 295 -12.81 -8.58 19.90
N GLN A 296 -12.08 -7.62 20.50
CA GLN A 296 -11.11 -7.83 21.60
C GLN A 296 -9.94 -8.76 21.23
N GLU A 297 -9.71 -9.00 19.93
CA GLU A 297 -8.50 -9.68 19.49
C GLU A 297 -7.31 -8.73 19.58
N GLU A 298 -6.18 -9.24 20.07
CA GLU A 298 -4.94 -8.49 20.17
C GLU A 298 -3.99 -8.91 19.07
N THR A 299 -3.44 -7.92 18.38
CA THR A 299 -2.46 -8.14 17.33
C THR A 299 -1.29 -7.19 17.54
N ILE A 300 -0.08 -7.73 17.59
CA ILE A 300 1.13 -6.93 17.63
C ILE A 300 1.39 -6.42 16.22
N VAL A 301 1.43 -5.10 16.06
CA VAL A 301 1.72 -4.44 14.78
C VAL A 301 2.99 -3.62 14.94
N GLY A 302 3.88 -3.72 13.95
CA GLY A 302 5.08 -2.92 13.91
C GLY A 302 5.43 -2.44 12.53
N SER A 303 6.21 -1.35 12.50
CA SER A 303 6.72 -0.70 11.31
C SER A 303 8.22 -0.58 11.40
N MET A 304 8.90 -0.97 10.32
CA MET A 304 10.32 -0.79 10.12
C MET A 304 10.56 0.25 9.03
N ARG A 305 11.51 1.14 9.28
CA ARG A 305 12.03 2.11 8.32
C ARG A 305 13.55 2.02 8.29
N THR A 306 14.15 2.12 7.12
CA THR A 306 15.61 2.10 7.00
C THR A 306 16.10 2.97 5.85
N SER A 307 17.17 3.73 6.11
CA SER A 307 17.93 4.46 5.09
C SER A 307 19.11 3.65 4.54
N ARG A 308 19.42 2.49 5.13
CA ARG A 308 20.49 1.59 4.68
C ARG A 308 20.05 0.75 3.50
N ILE A 309 20.74 0.93 2.37
CA ILE A 309 20.52 0.17 1.13
C ILE A 309 20.85 -1.32 1.31
N THR A 310 21.75 -1.65 2.23
CA THR A 310 22.20 -3.03 2.50
C THR A 310 21.20 -3.84 3.34
N ILE A 311 20.14 -3.21 3.85
CA ILE A 311 19.12 -3.89 4.64
C ILE A 311 17.86 -3.96 3.78
N ASP A 312 17.48 -5.18 3.38
CA ASP A 312 16.17 -5.43 2.81
C ASP A 312 15.15 -5.63 3.95
N PRO A 313 14.16 -4.72 4.13
CA PRO A 313 13.16 -4.85 5.19
C PRO A 313 12.33 -6.12 5.08
N ASP A 314 12.06 -6.61 3.85
CA ASP A 314 11.29 -7.82 3.64
C ASP A 314 12.05 -9.05 4.16
N GLU A 315 13.29 -9.24 3.71
CA GLU A 315 14.13 -10.34 4.18
C GLU A 315 14.44 -10.24 5.68
N PHE A 316 14.67 -9.01 6.17
CA PHE A 316 14.93 -8.76 7.57
C PHE A 316 13.76 -9.21 8.44
N LEU A 317 12.55 -8.69 8.18
CA LEU A 317 11.36 -8.98 8.99
C LEU A 317 10.94 -10.45 8.88
N LYS A 318 11.01 -11.04 7.68
CA LYS A 318 10.79 -12.49 7.49
C LYS A 318 11.77 -13.34 8.28
N GLY A 319 13.03 -12.90 8.36
CA GLY A 319 14.07 -13.54 9.15
C GLY A 319 13.88 -13.40 10.67
N VAL A 320 13.36 -12.25 11.15
CA VAL A 320 13.11 -12.02 12.59
C VAL A 320 11.89 -12.81 13.09
N PHE A 321 10.78 -12.70 12.36
CA PHE A 321 9.48 -13.15 12.87
C PHE A 321 9.06 -14.51 12.32
N GLY A 322 9.54 -14.92 11.14
CA GLY A 322 9.24 -16.22 10.56
C GLY A 322 7.81 -16.31 10.01
N LYS A 323 7.25 -17.52 10.03
CA LYS A 323 5.96 -17.88 9.43
C LYS A 323 4.96 -18.39 10.46
N ASP A 324 3.68 -18.20 10.17
CA ASP A 324 2.57 -18.85 10.86
C ASP A 324 2.44 -20.33 10.46
N THR A 325 1.48 -21.03 11.06
CA THR A 325 1.18 -22.45 10.80
C THR A 325 0.68 -22.71 9.38
N SER A 326 0.14 -21.69 8.69
CA SER A 326 -0.27 -21.77 7.29
C SER A 326 0.89 -21.53 6.31
N GLY A 327 2.08 -21.21 6.82
CA GLY A 327 3.27 -20.89 6.02
C GLY A 327 3.35 -19.44 5.56
N ARG A 328 2.46 -18.55 6.05
CA ARG A 328 2.44 -17.12 5.74
C ARG A 328 3.42 -16.38 6.66
N TYR A 329 4.21 -15.47 6.11
CA TYR A 329 5.14 -14.69 6.93
C TYR A 329 4.40 -13.67 7.80
N PHE A 330 4.87 -13.47 9.03
CA PHE A 330 4.36 -12.44 9.93
C PHE A 330 4.78 -11.02 9.55
N GLY A 331 5.80 -10.87 8.71
CA GLY A 331 6.28 -9.59 8.25
C GLY A 331 6.68 -9.62 6.79
N GLY A 332 6.81 -8.43 6.24
CA GLY A 332 7.26 -8.21 4.87
C GLY A 332 7.52 -6.73 4.63
N GLY A 333 7.98 -6.41 3.44
CA GLY A 333 8.28 -5.02 3.13
C GLY A 333 8.59 -4.75 1.66
N LYS A 334 8.88 -3.48 1.41
CA LYS A 334 9.42 -2.96 0.16
C LYS A 334 10.72 -2.21 0.49
N LYS A 335 11.38 -1.63 -0.52
CA LYS A 335 12.60 -0.84 -0.33
C LYS A 335 12.40 0.26 0.71
N ALA A 336 13.26 0.26 1.75
CA ALA A 336 13.31 1.23 2.86
C ALA A 336 12.18 1.14 3.90
N ALA A 337 11.13 0.33 3.69
CA ALA A 337 10.01 0.24 4.61
C ALA A 337 9.45 -1.19 4.69
N GLY A 338 9.16 -1.66 5.90
CA GLY A 338 8.50 -2.93 6.13
C GLY A 338 7.50 -2.83 7.29
N GLY A 339 6.65 -3.84 7.39
CA GLY A 339 5.68 -3.98 8.47
C GLY A 339 5.55 -5.42 8.90
N PHE A 340 5.11 -5.63 10.14
CA PHE A 340 4.80 -6.95 10.64
C PHE A 340 3.52 -6.93 11.47
N GLU A 341 2.82 -8.05 11.44
CA GLU A 341 1.55 -8.26 12.11
C GLU A 341 1.56 -9.69 12.71
N ILE A 342 1.50 -9.77 14.03
CA ILE A 342 1.57 -11.04 14.78
C ILE A 342 0.31 -11.15 15.64
N PRO A 343 -0.65 -12.02 15.27
CA PRO A 343 -1.81 -12.30 16.10
C PRO A 343 -1.37 -12.88 17.44
N VAL A 344 -1.86 -12.30 18.54
CA VAL A 344 -1.62 -12.82 19.90
C VAL A 344 -2.40 -14.13 20.12
N GLY A 345 -3.51 -14.31 19.39
CA GLY A 345 -4.28 -15.54 19.37
C GLY A 345 -4.98 -15.79 20.71
N PHE A 346 -4.88 -17.01 21.24
CA PHE A 346 -5.53 -17.42 22.49
C PHE A 346 -5.19 -16.53 23.71
N LEU A 347 -4.05 -15.84 23.69
CA LEU A 347 -3.63 -14.93 24.77
C LEU A 347 -4.25 -13.52 24.67
N SER A 348 -5.13 -13.30 23.69
CA SER A 348 -5.86 -12.03 23.53
C SER A 348 -6.84 -11.80 24.68
N GLY A 349 -7.16 -10.52 24.93
CA GLY A 349 -8.11 -10.12 25.95
C GLY A 349 -7.53 -10.03 27.37
N GLY A 350 -8.40 -9.76 28.33
CA GLY A 350 -8.03 -9.42 29.71
C GLY A 350 -8.33 -7.94 29.99
N SER A 351 -9.30 -7.70 30.87
CA SER A 351 -9.80 -6.36 31.18
C SER A 351 -8.94 -5.63 32.22
N ASP A 352 -8.19 -6.38 33.03
CA ASP A 352 -7.40 -5.82 34.11
C ASP A 352 -6.15 -5.08 33.60
N LYS A 353 -5.87 -3.94 34.23
CA LYS A 353 -4.76 -3.07 33.86
C LYS A 353 -3.41 -3.75 34.16
N GLU A 354 -3.28 -4.39 35.32
CA GLU A 354 -2.02 -5.06 35.70
C GLU A 354 -1.72 -6.22 34.75
N PHE A 355 -2.75 -6.99 34.37
CA PHE A 355 -2.61 -8.06 33.39
C PHE A 355 -2.13 -7.56 32.02
N ARG A 356 -2.70 -6.46 31.51
CA ARG A 356 -2.23 -5.83 30.27
C ARG A 356 -0.79 -5.34 30.36
N GLU A 357 -0.40 -4.75 31.48
CA GLU A 357 0.98 -4.31 31.70
C GLU A 357 1.97 -5.48 31.72
N MET A 358 1.61 -6.61 32.33
CA MET A 358 2.43 -7.83 32.32
C MET A 358 2.57 -8.42 30.91
N LYS A 359 1.46 -8.53 30.17
CA LYS A 359 1.48 -8.98 28.76
C LYS A 359 2.36 -8.08 27.90
N TRP A 360 2.19 -6.77 28.02
CA TRP A 360 3.00 -5.81 27.28
C TRP A 360 4.50 -5.94 27.58
N LYS A 361 4.88 -6.07 28.85
CA LYS A 361 6.29 -6.29 29.24
C LYS A 361 6.86 -7.54 28.57
N LEU A 362 6.11 -8.64 28.57
CA LEU A 362 6.52 -9.89 27.92
C LEU A 362 6.67 -9.70 26.40
N TYR A 363 5.67 -9.13 25.73
CA TYR A 363 5.70 -8.93 24.28
C TYR A 363 6.84 -7.99 23.87
N LYS A 364 7.01 -6.88 24.58
CA LYS A 364 8.12 -5.93 24.36
C LYS A 364 9.47 -6.62 24.48
N ALA A 365 9.69 -7.40 25.54
CA ALA A 365 10.95 -8.10 25.75
C ALA A 365 11.22 -9.11 24.62
N GLN A 366 10.22 -9.95 24.28
CA GLN A 366 10.37 -10.98 23.27
C GLN A 366 10.66 -10.40 21.86
N ILE A 367 9.93 -9.36 21.46
CA ILE A 367 10.13 -8.70 20.16
C ILE A 367 11.50 -8.03 20.10
N THR A 368 11.85 -7.27 21.14
CA THR A 368 13.14 -6.57 21.22
C THR A 368 14.29 -7.58 21.13
N GLN A 369 14.23 -8.67 21.91
CA GLN A 369 15.25 -9.72 21.88
C GLN A 369 15.38 -10.38 20.50
N LYS A 370 14.26 -10.68 19.82
CA LYS A 370 14.29 -11.23 18.46
C LYS A 370 14.96 -10.30 17.46
N ILE A 371 14.67 -8.99 17.54
CA ILE A 371 15.29 -7.98 16.67
C ILE A 371 16.78 -7.87 16.98
N LEU A 372 17.16 -7.77 18.26
CA LEU A 372 18.55 -7.66 18.71
C LEU A 372 19.38 -8.88 18.28
N ASN A 373 18.84 -10.09 18.42
CA ASN A 373 19.49 -11.32 17.95
C ASN A 373 19.74 -11.30 16.43
N LYS A 374 18.79 -10.76 15.65
CA LYS A 374 18.94 -10.67 14.19
C LYS A 374 20.04 -9.69 13.78
N ILE A 375 20.22 -8.59 14.52
CA ILE A 375 21.27 -7.61 14.24
C ILE A 375 22.64 -8.00 14.83
N GLY A 376 22.73 -9.14 15.52
CA GLY A 376 23.98 -9.62 16.13
C GLY A 376 24.38 -8.87 17.40
N ALA A 377 23.46 -8.11 17.99
CA ALA A 377 23.73 -7.28 19.15
C ALA A 377 23.14 -7.95 20.40
N ILE A 378 23.82 -8.99 20.89
CA ILE A 378 23.49 -9.61 22.18
C ILE A 378 24.00 -8.67 23.29
N ASP A 379 23.25 -8.51 24.37
CA ASP A 379 23.73 -7.79 25.56
C ASP A 379 24.94 -8.56 26.14
N ASP A 380 26.10 -7.89 26.20
CA ASP A 380 27.32 -8.40 26.85
C ASP A 380 27.21 -8.40 28.39
N ASP A 381 26.03 -8.18 28.96
CA ASP A 381 25.81 -8.07 30.42
C ASP A 381 25.92 -9.41 31.18
N GLU A 382 26.07 -10.55 30.50
CA GLU A 382 26.35 -11.84 31.15
C GLU A 382 27.85 -12.15 31.32
N LYS A 383 28.78 -11.39 30.70
CA LYS A 383 30.22 -11.69 30.79
C LYS A 383 30.94 -11.10 32.00
N ASP A 384 30.34 -10.18 32.74
CA ASP A 384 30.93 -9.58 33.94
C ASP A 384 30.49 -10.24 35.26
N SER A 385 29.75 -11.36 35.21
CA SER A 385 29.43 -12.17 36.40
C SER A 385 30.37 -13.36 36.64
N GLU A 386 31.34 -13.58 35.74
CA GLU A 386 32.43 -14.55 35.92
C GLU A 386 33.81 -13.87 35.86
N LYS A 387 34.08 -12.94 36.80
CA LYS A 387 35.46 -12.62 37.21
C LYS A 387 35.59 -12.37 38.71
#